data_AF-A0A392NWA2-F1
#
_entry.id   AF-A0A392NWA2-F1
#
_cell.length_a   1.000
_cell.length_b   1.000
_cell.length_c   1.000
_cell.angle_alpha   90.00
_cell.angle_beta   90.00
_cell.angle_gamma   90.00
#
_symmetry.space_group_name_H-M   'P 1'
#
loop_
_entity.id
_entity.type
_entity.pdbx_description
1 polymer ?
#
loop_
_entity_poly.entity_id
_entity_poly.type
_entity_poly.pdbx_seq_one_letter_code
_entity_poly.pdbx_strand_id
1 'polypeptide(L)' 'VRPPEQWIMTKRMAVDYVQAAAIADKMRTHTKTQVLVRWEPPAPGWIKLNTDGACKSNGEAGCGCNVNC' A
#
# COMPACT_ATOMS: atom_id res chain seq x y z
N VAL A 1 -20.10 2.71 -23.52
CA VAL A 1 -21.24 2.85 -22.59
C VAL A 1 -20.68 3.16 -21.22
N ARG A 2 -21.10 4.25 -20.57
CA ARG A 2 -20.70 4.59 -19.19
C ARG A 2 -21.21 3.47 -18.27
N PRO A 3 -20.38 2.85 -17.42
CA PRO A 3 -20.86 1.80 -16.52
C PRO A 3 -22.04 2.33 -15.70
N PRO A 4 -23.16 1.60 -15.61
CA PRO A 4 -24.22 1.99 -14.70
C PRO A 4 -23.63 2.12 -13.28
N GLU A 5 -24.13 3.10 -12.52
CA GLU A 5 -23.78 3.31 -11.11
C GLU A 5 -22.42 3.92 -10.76
N GLN A 6 -21.84 4.77 -11.64
CA GLN A 6 -20.64 5.55 -11.31
C GLN A 6 -20.73 6.33 -9.98
N TRP A 7 -21.93 6.78 -9.61
CA TRP A 7 -22.17 7.51 -8.36
C TRP A 7 -21.86 6.67 -7.11
N ILE A 8 -21.96 5.34 -7.18
CA ILE A 8 -21.61 4.44 -6.07
C ILE A 8 -20.10 4.43 -5.89
N MET A 9 -19.34 4.31 -6.98
CA MET A 9 -17.88 4.36 -6.94
C MET A 9 -17.38 5.73 -6.46
N THR A 10 -18.01 6.82 -6.91
CA THR A 10 -17.68 8.17 -6.43
C THR A 10 -17.96 8.32 -4.93
N LYS A 11 -19.09 7.84 -4.43
CA LYS A 11 -19.39 7.85 -2.99
C LYS A 11 -18.37 7.01 -2.20
N ARG A 12 -18.01 5.83 -2.70
CA ARG A 12 -17.00 4.96 -2.06
C ARG A 12 -15.64 5.65 -2.00
N MET A 13 -15.16 6.21 -3.10
CA MET A 13 -13.89 6.94 -3.14
C MET A 13 -13.87 8.14 -2.17
N ALA A 14 -14.99 8.85 -2.03
CA ALA A 14 -15.10 9.95 -1.07
C ALA A 14 -14.97 9.45 0.38
N VAL A 15 -15.61 8.33 0.72
CA VAL A 15 -15.49 7.70 2.04
C VAL A 15 -14.06 7.22 2.29
N ASP A 16 -13.46 6.50 1.34
CA ASP A 16 -12.09 5.98 1.43
C ASP A 16 -11.09 7.13 1.61
N TYR A 17 -11.28 8.25 0.90
CA TYR A 17 -10.45 9.45 1.04
C TYR A 17 -10.54 10.07 2.43
N VAL A 18 -11.76 10.24 2.97
CA VAL A 18 -11.97 10.80 4.32
C VAL A 18 -11.32 9.92 5.38
N GLN A 19 -11.46 8.60 5.26
CA GLN A 19 -10.80 7.65 6.16
C GLN A 19 -9.27 7.73 6.07
N ALA A 20 -8.72 7.74 4.85
CA ALA A 20 -7.27 7.87 4.63
C ALA A 20 -6.73 9.20 5.19
N ALA A 21 -7.47 10.31 5.01
CA ALA A 21 -7.10 11.62 5.55
C ALA A 21 -7.09 11.63 7.09
N ALA A 22 -8.07 11.01 7.74
CA ALA A 22 -8.10 10.88 9.19
C ALA A 22 -6.94 10.02 9.73
N ILE A 23 -6.60 8.93 9.05
CA ILE A 23 -5.43 8.10 9.38
C ILE A 23 -4.13 8.91 9.21
N ALA A 24 -4.00 9.65 8.11
CA ALA A 24 -2.83 10.49 7.87
C ALA A 24 -2.68 11.60 8.91
N ASP A 25 -3.78 12.19 9.37
CA ASP A 25 -3.77 13.18 10.45
C ASP A 25 -3.33 12.57 11.78
N LYS A 26 -3.85 11.38 12.12
CA LYS A 26 -3.42 10.63 13.30
C LYS A 26 -1.94 10.21 13.23
N MET A 27 -1.40 9.93 12.04
CA MET A 27 0.02 9.64 11.86
C MET A 27 0.91 10.88 12.06
N ARG A 28 0.37 12.08 11.84
CA ARG A 28 1.08 13.36 11.93
C ARG A 28 1.40 13.78 13.36
N THR A 29 0.61 13.32 14.33
CA THR A 29 0.78 13.66 15.76
C THR A 29 1.93 12.91 16.41
N HIS A 30 2.48 11.88 15.74
CA HIS A 30 3.62 11.12 16.23
C HIS A 30 4.94 11.64 15.64
N THR A 31 5.98 11.71 16.48
CA THR A 31 7.34 12.00 16.03
C THR A 31 7.80 10.91 15.06
N LYS A 32 7.91 11.26 13.77
CA LYS A 32 8.37 10.36 12.71
C LYS A 32 9.84 10.62 12.40
N THR A 33 10.68 9.61 12.54
CA THR A 33 12.03 9.64 11.99
C THR A 33 11.96 9.33 10.50
N GLN A 34 12.28 10.31 9.65
CA GLN A 34 12.47 10.08 8.22
C GLN A 34 13.96 9.88 7.96
N VAL A 35 14.35 8.66 7.63
CA VAL A 35 15.72 8.36 7.17
C VAL A 35 15.69 8.42 5.64
N LEU A 36 16.59 9.21 5.06
CA LEU A 36 16.77 9.23 3.61
C LEU A 36 17.48 7.93 3.19
N VAL A 37 16.70 6.96 2.73
CA VAL A 37 17.24 5.70 2.21
C VAL A 37 17.38 5.83 0.69
N ARG A 38 18.57 5.56 0.17
CA ARG A 38 18.81 5.40 -1.28
C ARG A 38 18.89 3.92 -1.61
N TRP A 39 18.43 3.55 -2.79
CA TRP A 39 18.64 2.22 -3.31
C TRP A 39 20.08 2.09 -3.83
N GLU A 40 20.81 1.08 -3.34
CA GLU A 40 22.09 0.67 -3.89
C GLU A 40 21.95 -0.75 -4.45
N PRO A 41 22.55 -1.04 -5.62
CA PRO A 41 22.57 -2.39 -6.13
C PRO A 41 23.33 -3.31 -5.16
N PRO A 42 22.81 -4.53 -4.91
CA PRO A 42 23.47 -5.46 -4.00
C PRO A 42 24.79 -5.98 -4.61
N ALA A 43 25.69 -6.44 -3.74
CA ALA A 43 26.94 -7.07 -4.15
C ALA A 43 26.68 -8.37 -4.95
N PRO A 44 27.68 -8.90 -5.67
CA PRO A 44 27.56 -10.21 -6.30
C PRO A 44 27.20 -11.31 -5.29
N GLY A 45 26.34 -12.25 -5.67
CA GLY A 45 25.88 -13.37 -4.82
C GLY A 45 24.57 -13.13 -4.06
N TRP A 46 23.95 -11.97 -4.22
CA TRP A 46 22.63 -11.68 -3.66
C TRP A 46 21.52 -12.20 -4.57
N ILE A 47 20.47 -12.73 -3.94
CA ILE A 47 19.28 -13.24 -4.64
C ILE A 47 18.15 -12.23 -4.50
N LYS A 48 17.46 -11.95 -5.61
CA LYS A 48 16.28 -11.08 -5.59
C LYS A 48 15.11 -11.81 -4.95
N LEU A 49 14.76 -11.38 -3.75
CA LEU A 49 13.55 -11.81 -3.05
C LEU A 49 12.47 -10.77 -3.23
N ASN A 50 11.37 -11.14 -3.90
CA ASN A 50 10.20 -10.29 -3.98
C ASN A 50 9.19 -10.76 -2.91
N THR A 51 8.73 -9.83 -2.07
CA THR A 51 7.63 -10.05 -1.13
C THR A 51 6.45 -9.17 -1.54
N ASP A 52 5.31 -9.78 -1.80
CA ASP A 52 4.06 -9.09 -2.08
C ASP A 52 3.02 -9.38 -0.99
N GLY A 53 2.22 -8.38 -0.68
CA GLY A 53 1.11 -8.48 0.26
C GLY A 53 -0.21 -8.24 -0.47
N ALA A 54 -1.19 -9.09 -0.21
CA ALA A 54 -2.57 -8.90 -0.69
C ALA A 54 -3.50 -8.77 0.52
N CYS A 55 -4.42 -7.80 0.48
CA CYS A 55 -5.46 -7.64 1.48
C CYS A 55 -6.82 -7.61 0.79
N LYS A 56 -7.74 -8.46 1.24
CA LYS A 56 -9.13 -8.50 0.80
C LYS A 56 -9.96 -7.49 1.60
N SER A 57 -11.06 -7.02 1.02
CA SER A 57 -11.97 -6.04 1.64
C SER A 57 -12.66 -6.52 2.92
N ASN A 58 -12.62 -7.82 3.23
CA ASN A 58 -13.12 -8.38 4.49
C ASN A 58 -12.06 -8.39 5.61
N GLY A 59 -10.89 -7.79 5.38
CA GLY A 59 -9.81 -7.73 6.35
C GLY A 59 -8.89 -8.96 6.36
N GLU A 60 -9.10 -9.94 5.49
CA GLU A 60 -8.15 -11.03 5.29
C GLU A 60 -6.91 -10.53 4.56
N ALA A 61 -5.74 -10.74 5.15
CA ALA A 61 -4.46 -10.47 4.53
C ALA A 61 -3.72 -11.78 4.21
N GLY A 62 -3.01 -11.80 3.08
CA GLY A 62 -2.10 -12.86 2.69
C GLY A 62 -0.75 -12.27 2.27
N CYS A 63 0.32 -13.03 2.44
CA CYS A 63 1.65 -12.68 1.98
C CYS A 63 2.20 -13.75 1.04
N GLY A 64 2.85 -13.31 -0.04
CA GLY A 64 3.55 -14.13 -1.02
C GLY A 64 5.03 -13.79 -1.02
N CYS A 65 5.85 -14.79 -1.30
CA CYS A 65 7.29 -14.60 -1.49
C CYS A 65 7.74 -15.40 -2.71
N ASN A 66 8.40 -14.73 -3.65
CA ASN A 66 8.96 -15.35 -4.85
C ASN A 66 10.45 -15.03 -4.96
N VAL A 67 11.22 -16.05 -5.30
CA VAL A 67 12.67 -15.97 -5.50
C VAL A 67 12.92 -15.95 -7.00
N ASN A 68 13.55 -14.88 -7.50
CA ASN A 68 14.05 -14.85 -8.88
C ASN A 68 15.55 -15.17 -8.84
N CYS A 69 15.92 -16.31 -9.42
CA CYS A 69 17.32 -16.69 -9.65
C CYS A 69 17.94 -15.91 -10.81
#